data_AF-A0A3Q1B274-F1
#
_entry.id   AF-A0A3Q1B274-F1
#
_cell.length_a   1.000
_cell.length_b   1.000
_cell.length_c   1.000
_cell.angle_alpha   90.00
_cell.angle_beta   90.00
_cell.angle_gamma   90.00
#
_symmetry.space_group_name_H-M   'P 1'
#
loop_
_entity.id
_entity.type
_entity.pdbx_description
1 polymer ?
#
loop_
_entity_poly.entity_id
_entity_poly.type
_entity_poly.pdbx_seq_one_letter_code
_entity_poly.pdbx_strand_id
1 'polypeptide(L)'
;MSSLFKKKTVDDIIKEQSKEMRTTQRQIARDRTALEKQEKQLEAEIKRMAKSGNREACKILAKQLVQLRKQKNRTYTVSSKVTSMNMQTKVMNSQMKMAGAMSSTAKTMQAVNKKMDPQKTLKTMQDFQKENMKMGMTEDMINDTLDEIFDESGDEEESQDIVNQVLDEIGIEISGKMVRAPAAGKSEPSAASSSKQATISDDEIERQLRALGVD
;
A
#
# COMPACT_ATOMS: atom_id res chain seq x y z
N MET A 1 38.74 32.67 9.01
CA MET A 1 37.61 32.67 8.06
C MET A 1 37.96 31.86 6.81
N SER A 2 38.20 30.55 6.94
CA SER A 2 38.75 29.72 5.85
C SER A 2 38.11 28.33 5.75
N SER A 3 36.83 28.20 6.13
CA SER A 3 36.10 26.93 6.08
C SER A 3 34.85 26.95 5.19
N LEU A 4 34.76 27.86 4.22
CA LEU A 4 33.61 27.94 3.30
C LEU A 4 33.80 27.19 1.96
N PHE A 5 34.99 26.64 1.68
CA PHE A 5 35.32 26.00 0.38
C PHE A 5 35.94 24.59 0.50
N LYS A 6 35.59 23.81 1.52
CA LYS A 6 35.90 22.37 1.50
C LYS A 6 34.90 21.69 0.57
N LYS A 7 35.39 21.08 -0.52
CA LYS A 7 34.57 20.20 -1.38
C LYS A 7 33.90 19.16 -0.48
N LYS A 8 32.58 19.03 -0.60
CA LYS A 8 31.79 18.07 0.19
C LYS A 8 32.44 16.70 0.08
N THR A 9 32.75 16.10 1.23
CA THR A 9 33.21 14.71 1.25
C THR A 9 32.03 13.81 0.94
N VAL A 10 32.30 12.59 0.51
CA VAL A 10 31.23 11.63 0.21
C VAL A 10 30.38 11.33 1.46
N ASP A 11 31.00 11.33 2.64
CA ASP A 11 30.30 11.25 3.93
C ASP A 11 29.35 12.43 4.18
N ASP A 12 29.73 13.64 3.76
CA ASP A 12 28.88 14.83 3.88
C ASP A 12 27.66 14.74 2.95
N ILE A 13 27.86 14.23 1.73
CA ILE A 13 26.78 14.01 0.75
C ILE A 13 25.78 12.98 1.30
N ILE A 14 26.25 11.86 1.83
CA ILE A 14 25.40 10.81 2.41
C ILE A 14 24.61 11.33 3.61
N LYS A 15 25.23 12.15 4.47
CA LYS A 15 24.55 12.77 5.62
C LYS A 15 23.47 13.77 5.18
N GLU A 16 23.76 14.56 4.15
CA GLU A 16 22.83 15.52 3.57
C GLU A 16 21.62 14.80 2.95
N GLN A 17 21.86 13.77 2.12
CA GLN A 17 20.80 12.93 1.55
C GLN A 17 19.94 12.26 2.64
N SER A 18 20.56 11.73 3.70
CA SER A 18 19.83 11.15 4.83
C SER A 18 18.95 12.18 5.54
N LYS A 19 19.41 13.43 5.66
CA LYS A 19 18.65 14.53 6.27
C LYS A 19 17.50 14.98 5.37
N GLU A 20 17.74 15.08 4.08
CA GLU A 20 16.74 15.42 3.08
C GLU A 20 15.62 14.37 3.07
N MET A 21 15.96 13.08 3.02
CA MET A 21 14.95 12.01 3.05
C MET A 21 14.09 11.99 4.32
N ARG A 22 14.67 12.27 5.50
CA ARG A 22 13.88 12.45 6.74
C ARG A 22 12.91 13.63 6.65
N THR A 23 13.32 14.70 5.97
CA THR A 23 12.48 15.89 5.75
C THR A 23 11.34 15.55 4.79
N THR A 24 11.64 14.87 3.69
CA THR A 24 10.65 14.36 2.72
C THR A 24 9.66 13.43 3.39
N GLN A 25 10.09 12.51 4.26
CA GLN A 25 9.19 11.61 5.00
C GLN A 25 8.19 12.39 5.87
N ARG A 26 8.64 13.46 6.55
CA ARG A 26 7.75 14.34 7.32
C ARG A 26 6.81 15.14 6.44
N GLN A 27 7.28 15.56 5.26
CA GLN A 27 6.42 16.24 4.28
C GLN A 27 5.30 15.31 3.81
N ILE A 28 5.63 14.08 3.42
CA ILE A 28 4.64 13.07 3.01
C ILE A 28 3.59 12.83 4.11
N ALA A 29 4.01 12.77 5.38
CA ALA A 29 3.07 12.62 6.50
C ALA A 29 2.13 13.83 6.66
N ARG A 30 2.64 15.06 6.45
CA ARG A 30 1.82 16.28 6.45
C ARG A 30 0.85 16.30 5.27
N ASP A 31 1.31 15.94 4.07
CA ASP A 31 0.50 15.89 2.86
C ASP A 31 -0.63 14.85 3.02
N ARG A 32 -0.34 13.69 3.62
CA ARG A 32 -1.37 12.70 3.95
C ARG A 32 -2.47 13.26 4.85
N THR A 33 -2.08 14.00 5.89
CA THR A 33 -3.06 14.64 6.79
C THR A 33 -3.89 15.69 6.07
N ALA A 34 -3.30 16.40 5.10
CA ALA A 34 -4.02 17.35 4.26
C ALA A 34 -5.03 16.65 3.33
N LEU A 35 -4.62 15.54 2.70
CA LEU A 35 -5.49 14.71 1.87
C LEU A 35 -6.66 14.14 2.67
N GLU A 36 -6.45 13.67 3.91
CA GLU A 36 -7.52 13.20 4.80
C GLU A 36 -8.54 14.30 5.14
N LYS A 37 -8.09 15.55 5.29
CA LYS A 37 -9.00 16.69 5.49
C LYS A 37 -9.81 16.99 4.24
N GLN A 38 -9.17 16.98 3.07
CA GLN A 38 -9.85 17.17 1.79
C GLN A 38 -10.86 16.04 1.50
N GLU A 39 -10.55 14.81 1.89
CA GLU A 39 -11.45 13.65 1.77
C GLU A 39 -12.73 13.88 2.55
N LYS A 40 -12.63 14.29 3.82
CA LYS A 40 -13.79 14.61 4.66
C LYS A 40 -14.61 15.78 4.11
N GLN A 41 -13.96 16.78 3.50
CA GLN A 41 -14.65 17.90 2.86
C GLN A 41 -15.43 17.44 1.62
N LEU A 42 -14.81 16.64 0.76
CA LEU A 42 -15.45 16.05 -0.41
C LEU A 42 -16.62 15.14 -0.03
N GLU A 43 -16.48 14.29 1.01
CA GLU A 43 -17.57 13.47 1.52
C GLU A 43 -18.76 14.32 1.99
N ALA A 44 -18.50 15.43 2.69
CA ALA A 44 -19.55 16.35 3.12
C ALA A 44 -20.23 17.06 1.94
N GLU A 45 -19.47 17.42 0.90
CA GLU A 45 -20.00 18.05 -0.31
C GLU A 45 -20.82 17.07 -1.14
N ILE A 46 -20.36 15.82 -1.32
CA ILE A 46 -21.12 14.74 -1.95
C ILE A 46 -22.43 14.52 -1.19
N LYS A 47 -22.39 14.50 0.16
CA LYS A 47 -23.62 14.41 0.99
C LYS A 47 -24.60 15.52 0.70
N ARG A 48 -24.12 16.75 0.54
CA ARG A 48 -24.96 17.91 0.25
C ARG A 48 -25.55 17.83 -1.16
N MET A 49 -24.76 17.44 -2.16
CA MET A 49 -25.20 17.35 -3.56
C MET A 49 -26.14 16.16 -3.81
N ALA A 50 -25.96 15.06 -3.08
CA ALA A 50 -26.85 13.92 -3.15
C ALA A 50 -28.24 14.26 -2.58
N LYS A 51 -28.29 15.02 -1.47
CA LYS A 51 -29.54 15.50 -0.89
C LYS A 51 -30.29 16.49 -1.79
N SER A 52 -29.58 17.31 -2.58
CA SER A 52 -30.20 18.21 -3.55
C SER A 52 -30.62 17.51 -4.85
N GLY A 53 -30.35 16.21 -5.00
CA GLY A 53 -30.71 15.43 -6.19
C GLY A 53 -29.85 15.74 -7.42
N ASN A 54 -28.75 16.49 -7.27
CA ASN A 54 -27.87 16.82 -8.40
C ASN A 54 -26.89 15.67 -8.66
N ARG A 55 -27.36 14.71 -9.47
CA ARG A 55 -26.64 13.47 -9.79
C ARG A 55 -25.37 13.69 -10.59
N GLU A 56 -25.35 14.67 -11.50
CA GLU A 56 -24.16 15.00 -12.31
C GLU A 56 -23.03 15.57 -11.45
N ALA A 57 -23.34 16.49 -10.52
CA ALA A 57 -22.35 16.99 -9.58
C ALA A 57 -21.84 15.89 -8.63
N CYS A 58 -22.72 15.00 -8.18
CA CYS A 58 -22.31 13.85 -7.37
C CYS A 58 -21.33 12.94 -8.12
N LYS A 59 -21.57 12.71 -9.42
CA LYS A 59 -20.68 11.88 -10.26
C LYS A 59 -19.27 12.45 -10.36
N ILE A 60 -19.15 13.77 -10.59
CA ILE A 60 -17.85 14.44 -10.66
C ILE A 60 -17.13 14.38 -9.31
N LEU A 61 -17.82 14.72 -8.22
CA LEU A 61 -17.24 14.73 -6.88
C LEU A 61 -16.86 13.31 -6.40
N ALA A 62 -17.66 12.30 -6.73
CA ALA A 62 -17.34 10.90 -6.42
C ALA A 62 -16.08 10.42 -7.16
N LYS A 63 -15.93 10.76 -8.45
CA LYS A 63 -14.70 10.49 -9.19
C LYS A 63 -13.49 11.16 -8.53
N GLN A 64 -13.65 12.41 -8.10
CA GLN A 64 -12.60 13.14 -7.38
C GLN A 64 -12.26 12.48 -6.03
N LEU A 65 -13.26 11.99 -5.28
CA LEU A 65 -13.04 11.27 -4.02
C LEU A 65 -12.24 9.98 -4.24
N VAL A 66 -12.56 9.19 -5.26
CA VAL A 66 -11.81 7.96 -5.58
C VAL A 66 -10.37 8.29 -5.95
N GLN A 67 -10.16 9.31 -6.79
CA GLN A 67 -8.80 9.76 -7.14
C GLN A 67 -8.02 10.23 -5.90
N LEU A 68 -8.66 10.98 -5.00
CA LEU A 68 -8.05 11.43 -3.77
C LEU A 68 -7.68 10.25 -2.86
N ARG A 69 -8.55 9.24 -2.74
CA ARG A 69 -8.27 8.01 -1.99
C ARG A 69 -7.12 7.21 -2.58
N LYS A 70 -7.05 7.09 -3.91
CA LYS A 70 -5.91 6.48 -4.63
C LYS A 70 -4.62 7.26 -4.36
N GLN A 71 -4.67 8.60 -4.39
CA GLN A 71 -3.53 9.46 -4.07
C GLN A 71 -3.09 9.29 -2.61
N LYS A 72 -4.04 9.28 -1.66
CA LYS A 72 -3.79 9.00 -0.23
C LYS A 72 -3.11 7.64 -0.08
N ASN A 73 -3.60 6.59 -0.74
CA ASN A 73 -3.00 5.26 -0.67
C ASN A 73 -1.57 5.26 -1.25
N ARG A 74 -1.36 5.91 -2.40
CA ARG A 74 -0.03 6.07 -3.02
C ARG A 74 0.98 6.76 -2.08
N THR A 75 0.54 7.63 -1.17
CA THR A 75 1.47 8.22 -0.17
C THR A 75 2.09 7.17 0.77
N TYR A 76 1.41 6.05 1.05
CA TYR A 76 1.99 4.96 1.84
C TYR A 76 3.13 4.28 1.07
N THR A 77 2.89 3.98 -0.21
CA THR A 77 3.91 3.41 -1.10
C THR A 77 5.11 4.34 -1.24
N VAL A 78 4.88 5.65 -1.45
CA VAL A 78 5.95 6.64 -1.55
C VAL A 78 6.72 6.75 -0.22
N SER A 79 6.03 6.75 0.92
CA SER A 79 6.68 6.75 2.24
C SER A 79 7.56 5.52 2.45
N SER A 80 7.11 4.35 1.99
CA SER A 80 7.88 3.11 2.04
C SER A 80 9.13 3.20 1.16
N LYS A 81 8.99 3.69 -0.08
CA LYS A 81 10.11 3.91 -1.01
C LYS A 81 11.19 4.83 -0.41
N VAL A 82 10.79 5.96 0.18
CA VAL A 82 11.73 6.87 0.86
C VAL A 82 12.43 6.19 2.04
N THR A 83 11.71 5.34 2.78
CA THR A 83 12.29 4.57 3.90
C THR A 83 13.31 3.54 3.39
N SER A 84 13.00 2.84 2.30
CA SER A 84 13.91 1.89 1.64
C SER A 84 15.17 2.58 1.14
N MET A 85 15.04 3.71 0.43
CA MET A 85 16.16 4.52 -0.04
C MET A 85 17.04 4.99 1.13
N ASN A 86 16.45 5.37 2.26
CA ASN A 86 17.20 5.74 3.47
C ASN A 86 17.96 4.55 4.06
N MET A 87 17.43 3.33 3.95
CA MET A 87 18.16 2.12 4.34
C MET A 87 19.29 1.81 3.36
N GLN A 88 19.05 1.90 2.05
CA GLN A 88 20.08 1.72 1.02
C GLN A 88 21.21 2.75 1.20
N THR A 89 20.89 3.99 1.53
CA THR A 89 21.89 5.04 1.85
C THR A 89 22.74 4.69 3.07
N LYS A 90 22.15 4.07 4.11
CA LYS A 90 22.91 3.57 5.27
C LYS A 90 23.82 2.41 4.90
N VAL A 91 23.35 1.49 4.07
CA VAL A 91 24.16 0.37 3.56
C VAL A 91 25.33 0.92 2.75
N MET A 92 25.09 1.87 1.84
CA MET A 92 26.12 2.55 1.06
C MET A 92 27.15 3.26 1.96
N ASN A 93 26.72 3.93 3.03
CA ASN A 93 27.64 4.53 4.02
C ASN A 93 28.53 3.47 4.68
N SER A 94 27.95 2.35 5.10
CA SER A 94 28.69 1.24 5.70
C SER A 94 29.69 0.62 4.71
N GLN A 95 29.27 0.41 3.47
CA GLN A 95 30.13 -0.09 2.39
C GLN A 95 31.26 0.88 2.10
N MET A 96 31.03 2.20 2.11
CA MET A 96 32.08 3.19 1.90
C MET A 96 33.10 3.22 3.04
N LYS A 97 32.65 3.11 4.30
CA LYS A 97 33.57 2.97 5.43
C LYS A 97 34.39 1.69 5.34
N MET A 98 33.76 0.59 4.94
CA MET A 98 34.43 -0.68 4.70
C MET A 98 35.43 -0.55 3.55
N ALA A 99 35.09 0.11 2.45
CA ALA A 99 35.99 0.39 1.34
C ALA A 99 37.17 1.27 1.75
N GLY A 100 36.95 2.27 2.62
CA GLY A 100 38.01 3.07 3.23
C GLY A 100 38.97 2.24 4.08
N ALA A 101 38.42 1.34 4.92
CA ALA A 101 39.19 0.41 5.74
C ALA A 101 39.91 -0.67 4.91
N MET A 102 39.28 -1.15 3.84
CA MET A 102 39.89 -2.06 2.88
C MET A 102 40.97 -1.36 2.07
N SER A 103 40.82 -0.07 1.76
CA SER A 103 41.87 0.72 1.08
C SER A 103 43.09 0.90 1.97
N SER A 104 42.91 1.22 3.25
CA SER A 104 44.03 1.29 4.20
C SER A 104 44.66 -0.09 4.44
N THR A 105 43.83 -1.13 4.58
CA THR A 105 44.30 -2.52 4.70
C THR A 105 45.02 -2.97 3.45
N ALA A 106 44.54 -2.64 2.25
CA ALA A 106 45.16 -2.96 0.97
C ALA A 106 46.49 -2.21 0.81
N LYS A 107 46.61 -0.95 1.26
CA LYS A 107 47.90 -0.24 1.29
C LYS A 107 48.89 -0.94 2.22
N THR A 108 48.46 -1.35 3.42
CA THR A 108 49.29 -2.12 4.35
C THR A 108 49.63 -3.50 3.78
N MET A 109 48.66 -4.16 3.16
CA MET A 109 48.80 -5.47 2.55
C MET A 109 49.69 -5.39 1.31
N GLN A 110 49.69 -4.29 0.55
CA GLN A 110 50.62 -4.06 -0.56
C GLN A 110 52.05 -3.86 -0.06
N ALA A 111 52.23 -3.17 1.08
CA ALA A 111 53.51 -3.08 1.77
C ALA A 111 53.98 -4.45 2.31
N VAL A 112 53.06 -5.31 2.74
CA VAL A 112 53.33 -6.71 3.17
C VAL A 112 53.49 -7.66 1.99
N ASN A 113 52.81 -7.46 0.86
CA ASN A 113 52.82 -8.29 -0.35
C ASN A 113 54.11 -8.08 -1.16
N LYS A 114 54.81 -6.95 -0.96
CA LYS A 114 56.24 -6.82 -1.29
C LYS A 114 57.12 -7.87 -0.59
N LYS A 115 56.59 -8.57 0.43
CA LYS A 115 57.24 -9.64 1.19
C LYS A 115 56.41 -10.94 1.24
N MET A 116 55.34 -11.11 0.45
CA MET A 116 54.42 -12.26 0.57
C MET A 116 54.03 -12.89 -0.78
N ASP A 117 53.65 -14.16 -0.75
CA ASP A 117 53.59 -15.11 -1.87
C ASP A 117 52.32 -14.97 -2.77
N PRO A 118 52.45 -14.80 -4.11
CA PRO A 118 51.36 -14.44 -5.03
C PRO A 118 50.20 -15.44 -5.15
N GLN A 119 50.38 -16.72 -4.80
CA GLN A 119 49.32 -17.73 -5.00
C GLN A 119 48.09 -17.56 -4.09
N LYS A 120 48.24 -16.99 -2.89
CA LYS A 120 47.10 -16.80 -1.97
C LYS A 120 46.20 -15.64 -2.37
N THR A 121 46.74 -14.62 -3.01
CA THR A 121 46.02 -13.40 -3.43
C THR A 121 45.02 -13.68 -4.56
N LEU A 122 45.33 -14.62 -5.45
CA LEU A 122 44.46 -15.00 -6.56
C LEU A 122 43.13 -15.62 -6.08
N LYS A 123 43.19 -16.44 -5.01
CA LYS A 123 42.03 -17.12 -4.43
C LYS A 123 41.08 -16.12 -3.75
N THR A 124 41.61 -15.19 -2.97
CA THR A 124 40.83 -14.13 -2.31
C THR A 124 40.10 -13.23 -3.32
N MET A 125 40.71 -12.96 -4.46
CA MET A 125 40.09 -12.15 -5.51
C MET A 125 38.90 -12.86 -6.18
N GLN A 126 39.00 -14.19 -6.32
CA GLN A 126 37.94 -15.03 -6.88
C GLN A 126 36.73 -15.14 -5.93
N ASP A 127 36.98 -15.26 -4.63
CA ASP A 127 35.93 -15.30 -3.60
C ASP A 127 35.20 -13.95 -3.50
N PHE A 128 35.92 -12.82 -3.60
CA PHE A 128 35.32 -11.49 -3.61
C PHE A 128 34.42 -11.25 -4.83
N GLN A 129 34.81 -11.71 -6.02
CA GLN A 129 33.96 -11.62 -7.21
C GLN A 129 32.65 -12.40 -7.05
N LYS A 130 32.70 -13.59 -6.46
CA LYS A 130 31.51 -14.41 -6.18
C LYS A 130 30.55 -13.73 -5.22
N GLU A 131 31.06 -13.10 -4.17
CA GLU A 131 30.24 -12.44 -3.15
C GLU A 131 29.62 -11.14 -3.67
N ASN A 132 30.35 -10.38 -4.49
CA ASN A 132 29.84 -9.18 -5.15
C ASN A 132 28.73 -9.50 -6.16
N MET A 133 28.84 -10.63 -6.88
CA MET A 133 27.82 -11.10 -7.83
C MET A 133 26.53 -11.54 -7.12
N LYS A 134 26.65 -12.11 -5.92
CA LYS A 134 25.51 -12.49 -5.08
C LYS A 134 24.72 -11.27 -4.58
N MET A 135 25.39 -10.14 -4.37
CA MET A 135 24.73 -8.90 -3.93
C MET A 135 23.85 -8.30 -5.04
N GLY A 136 24.31 -8.32 -6.30
CA GLY A 136 23.58 -7.77 -7.45
C GLY A 136 22.23 -8.44 -7.72
N MET A 137 22.15 -9.78 -7.60
CA MET A 137 20.87 -10.50 -7.80
C MET A 137 19.78 -10.12 -6.78
N THR A 138 20.15 -9.67 -5.59
CA THR A 138 19.18 -9.26 -4.55
C THR A 138 18.56 -7.90 -4.81
N GLU A 139 19.27 -6.99 -5.50
CA GLU A 139 18.71 -5.69 -5.87
C GLU A 139 17.68 -5.81 -7.01
N ASP A 140 17.95 -6.68 -7.99
CA ASP A 140 17.03 -6.91 -9.13
C ASP A 140 15.69 -7.53 -8.65
N MET A 141 15.74 -8.52 -7.75
CA MET A 141 14.54 -9.17 -7.22
C MET A 141 13.65 -8.23 -6.38
N ILE A 142 14.25 -7.20 -5.76
CA ILE A 142 13.52 -6.16 -5.00
C ILE A 142 12.86 -5.14 -5.93
N ASN A 143 13.46 -4.84 -7.08
CA ASN A 143 12.86 -3.93 -8.06
C ASN A 143 11.69 -4.60 -8.80
N ASP A 144 11.81 -5.87 -9.17
CA ASP A 144 10.76 -6.60 -9.90
C ASP A 144 9.47 -6.76 -9.06
N THR A 145 9.58 -7.06 -7.77
CA THR A 145 8.42 -7.12 -6.86
C THR A 145 7.80 -5.76 -6.59
N LEU A 146 8.57 -4.68 -6.72
CA LEU A 146 8.04 -3.33 -6.57
C LEU A 146 7.27 -2.91 -7.82
N ASP A 147 7.72 -3.29 -9.02
CA ASP A 147 7.08 -2.94 -10.30
C ASP A 147 5.78 -3.72 -10.56
N GLU A 148 5.69 -4.98 -10.12
CA GLU A 148 4.46 -5.79 -10.20
C GLU A 148 3.29 -5.19 -9.39
N ILE A 149 3.58 -4.46 -8.30
CA ILE A 149 2.58 -3.72 -7.51
C ILE A 149 2.10 -2.44 -8.23
N PHE A 150 2.84 -1.94 -9.22
CA PHE A 150 2.47 -0.70 -9.94
C PHE A 150 1.60 -0.94 -11.18
N ASP A 151 1.61 -2.16 -11.74
CA ASP A 151 0.96 -2.43 -13.02
C ASP A 151 -0.56 -2.71 -12.91
N GLU A 152 -1.08 -2.92 -11.69
CA GLU A 152 -2.51 -3.18 -11.45
C GLU A 152 -3.36 -1.88 -11.38
N SER A 153 -3.07 -0.90 -12.24
CA SER A 153 -3.72 0.42 -12.18
C SER A 153 -4.40 0.86 -13.47
N GLY A 154 -4.80 -0.10 -14.31
CA GLY A 154 -5.56 0.11 -15.53
C GLY A 154 -6.87 -0.67 -15.54
N ASP A 155 -7.89 -0.22 -14.82
CA ASP A 155 -9.27 -0.43 -15.26
C ASP A 155 -10.12 0.75 -14.82
N GLU A 156 -10.50 1.57 -15.79
CA GLU A 156 -11.13 2.89 -15.60
C GLU A 156 -12.49 2.93 -16.32
N GLU A 157 -13.24 1.83 -16.29
CA GLU A 157 -14.55 1.72 -16.93
C GLU A 157 -15.63 1.24 -15.94
N GLU A 158 -16.08 2.11 -15.02
CA GLU A 158 -17.37 1.91 -14.31
C GLU A 158 -17.84 3.21 -13.58
N SER A 159 -18.14 4.26 -14.34
CA SER A 159 -18.43 5.60 -13.76
C SER A 159 -19.81 5.76 -13.09
N GLN A 160 -20.67 4.74 -13.10
CA GLN A 160 -21.98 4.76 -12.42
C GLN A 160 -21.96 3.91 -11.14
N ASP A 161 -21.34 2.74 -11.20
CA ASP A 161 -21.24 1.83 -10.06
C ASP A 161 -20.32 2.40 -8.98
N ILE A 162 -19.24 3.08 -9.36
CA ILE A 162 -18.40 3.84 -8.44
C ILE A 162 -19.21 4.89 -7.66
N VAL A 163 -20.17 5.57 -8.30
CA VAL A 163 -20.99 6.59 -7.63
C VAL A 163 -21.93 5.92 -6.64
N ASN A 164 -22.59 4.84 -7.02
CA ASN A 164 -23.48 4.10 -6.12
C ASN A 164 -22.69 3.53 -4.93
N GLN A 165 -21.52 2.94 -5.17
CA GLN A 165 -20.63 2.42 -4.13
C GLN A 165 -20.17 3.53 -3.17
N VAL A 166 -19.77 4.69 -3.69
CA VAL A 166 -19.36 5.84 -2.86
C VAL A 166 -20.56 6.36 -2.05
N LEU A 167 -21.75 6.45 -2.62
CA LEU A 167 -22.95 6.91 -1.91
C LEU A 167 -23.38 5.93 -0.80
N ASP A 168 -23.29 4.62 -1.07
CA ASP A 168 -23.57 3.56 -0.11
C ASP A 168 -22.55 3.58 1.05
N GLU A 169 -21.25 3.73 0.75
CA GLU A 169 -20.18 3.85 1.76
C GLU A 169 -20.35 5.10 2.63
N ILE A 170 -20.78 6.21 2.04
CA ILE A 170 -21.03 7.48 2.72
C ILE A 170 -22.31 7.41 3.59
N GLY A 171 -23.11 6.34 3.46
CA GLY A 171 -24.34 6.10 4.21
C GLY A 171 -25.52 6.94 3.73
N ILE A 172 -25.49 7.37 2.47
CA ILE A 172 -26.64 8.00 1.83
C ILE A 172 -27.40 6.89 1.13
N GLU A 173 -28.20 6.15 1.88
CA GLU A 173 -29.30 5.44 1.26
C GLU A 173 -30.12 6.49 0.53
N ILE A 174 -29.99 6.54 -0.81
CA ILE A 174 -30.84 7.35 -1.67
C ILE A 174 -32.26 7.05 -1.19
N SER A 175 -32.93 8.06 -0.63
CA SER A 175 -34.23 7.92 0.05
C SER A 175 -35.38 7.40 -0.85
N GLY A 176 -35.06 6.87 -2.04
CA GLY A 176 -35.97 6.24 -2.97
C GLY A 176 -36.26 4.76 -2.71
N LYS A 177 -35.65 4.08 -1.71
CA LYS A 177 -35.98 2.68 -1.39
C LYS A 177 -36.81 2.46 -0.12
N MET A 178 -37.15 3.51 0.63
CA MET A 178 -37.96 3.38 1.86
C MET A 178 -39.38 3.97 1.79
N VAL A 179 -39.83 4.49 0.63
CA VAL A 179 -41.25 4.81 0.37
C VAL A 179 -41.96 3.61 -0.25
N ARG A 180 -41.81 2.45 0.40
CA ARG A 180 -42.71 1.31 0.19
C ARG A 180 -42.98 0.66 1.54
N ALA A 181 -43.51 1.47 2.46
CA ALA A 181 -44.25 0.95 3.59
C ALA A 181 -45.39 0.08 3.04
N PRO A 182 -45.61 -1.15 3.57
CA PRO A 182 -46.72 -1.98 3.14
C PRO A 182 -48.01 -1.24 3.48
N ALA A 183 -48.84 -0.98 2.46
CA ALA A 183 -50.16 -0.42 2.67
C ALA A 183 -50.95 -1.36 3.59
N ALA A 184 -51.14 -0.93 4.84
CA ALA A 184 -52.08 -1.54 5.76
C ALA A 184 -53.46 -1.56 5.10
N GLY A 185 -54.02 -2.77 5.00
CA GLY A 185 -55.21 -3.06 4.22
C GLY A 185 -56.50 -2.46 4.75
N LYS A 186 -57.48 -2.44 3.85
CA LYS A 186 -58.91 -2.46 4.16
C LYS A 186 -59.61 -3.41 3.18
N SER A 187 -60.18 -4.49 3.75
CA SER A 187 -61.43 -5.20 3.40
C SER A 187 -61.66 -5.63 1.94
N GLU A 188 -61.86 -6.92 1.61
CA GLU A 188 -62.94 -7.79 2.10
C GLU A 188 -62.65 -9.31 1.95
N PRO A 189 -63.45 -10.19 2.61
CA PRO A 189 -63.09 -11.58 2.89
C PRO A 189 -63.50 -12.52 1.75
N SER A 190 -62.58 -13.40 1.33
CA SER A 190 -62.96 -14.62 0.63
C SER A 190 -62.20 -15.79 1.23
N ALA A 191 -62.98 -16.75 1.69
CA ALA A 191 -62.56 -17.95 2.38
C ALA A 191 -61.72 -18.86 1.46
N ALA A 192 -60.58 -19.33 1.95
CA ALA A 192 -60.07 -20.69 1.78
C ALA A 192 -58.65 -20.85 2.37
N SER A 193 -58.56 -21.70 3.39
CA SER A 193 -57.51 -22.73 3.53
C SER A 193 -56.10 -22.35 4.00
N SER A 194 -55.93 -22.53 5.32
CA SER A 194 -54.81 -23.20 6.00
C SER A 194 -53.37 -22.68 5.88
N SER A 195 -52.94 -22.05 6.98
CA SER A 195 -51.59 -22.04 7.51
C SER A 195 -50.95 -23.44 7.57
N LYS A 196 -49.75 -23.60 6.98
CA LYS A 196 -48.74 -24.56 7.45
C LYS A 196 -47.35 -23.95 7.35
N GLN A 197 -46.95 -23.40 8.50
CA GLN A 197 -45.60 -23.32 9.00
C GLN A 197 -45.05 -24.76 9.04
N ALA A 198 -44.11 -25.11 8.16
CA ALA A 198 -43.48 -26.42 8.17
C ALA A 198 -42.47 -26.46 9.32
N THR A 199 -42.96 -26.91 10.47
CA THR A 199 -42.16 -27.55 11.52
C THR A 199 -41.49 -28.77 10.89
N ILE A 200 -40.16 -28.85 10.96
CA ILE A 200 -39.40 -30.07 10.65
C ILE A 200 -40.00 -31.17 11.53
N SER A 201 -40.61 -32.18 10.92
CA SER A 201 -41.27 -33.28 11.64
C SER A 201 -40.23 -34.22 12.23
N ASP A 202 -40.49 -34.70 13.44
CA ASP A 202 -39.63 -35.62 14.20
C ASP A 202 -39.23 -36.88 13.39
N ASP A 203 -40.06 -37.31 12.44
CA ASP A 203 -39.78 -38.42 11.52
C ASP A 203 -38.58 -38.16 10.57
N GLU A 204 -38.32 -36.91 10.18
CA GLU A 204 -37.19 -36.54 9.32
C GLU A 204 -35.87 -36.54 10.12
N ILE A 205 -35.95 -36.16 11.41
CA ILE A 205 -34.83 -36.16 12.35
C ILE A 205 -34.45 -37.60 12.73
N GLU A 206 -35.43 -38.47 13.00
CA GLU A 206 -35.19 -39.91 13.25
C GLU A 206 -34.55 -40.60 12.04
N ARG A 207 -34.95 -40.22 10.83
CA ARG A 207 -34.37 -40.77 9.60
C ARG A 207 -32.92 -40.32 9.39
N GLN A 208 -32.57 -39.09 9.77
CA GLN A 208 -31.20 -38.59 9.73
C GLN A 208 -30.31 -39.20 10.83
N LEU A 209 -30.85 -39.49 12.01
CA LEU A 209 -30.12 -40.17 13.10
C LEU A 209 -29.81 -41.63 12.75
N ARG A 210 -30.76 -42.36 12.15
CA ARG A 210 -30.51 -43.73 11.65
C ARG A 210 -29.53 -43.77 10.48
N ALA A 211 -29.49 -42.75 9.63
CA ALA A 211 -28.54 -42.65 8.53
C ALA A 211 -27.09 -42.39 9.00
N LEU A 212 -26.91 -41.89 10.22
CA LEU A 212 -25.59 -41.64 10.84
C LEU A 212 -25.13 -42.78 11.75
N GLY A 213 -25.89 -43.87 11.85
CA GLY A 213 -25.48 -45.10 12.56
C GLY A 213 -25.31 -44.93 14.07
N VAL A 214 -26.06 -44.01 14.68
CA VAL A 214 -26.13 -43.87 16.13
C VAL A 214 -27.47 -44.46 16.57
N ASP A 215 -27.44 -45.71 17.04
CA ASP A 215 -28.57 -46.35 17.73
C ASP A 215 -28.84 -45.69 19.09
#